data_AF-A0A929ASG9-F1
#
_entry.id   AF-A0A929ASG9-F1
#
_cell.length_a   1.000
_cell.length_b   1.000
_cell.length_c   1.000
_cell.angle_alpha   90.00
_cell.angle_beta   90.00
_cell.angle_gamma   90.00
#
_symmetry.space_group_name_H-M   'P 1'
#
loop_
_entity.id
_entity.type
_entity.pdbx_description
1 polymer ?
#
loop_
_entity_poly.entity_id
_entity_poly.type
_entity_poly.pdbx_seq_one_letter_code
_entity_poly.pdbx_strand_id
1 'polypeptide(L)'
;MQAWWRTNGENWVRQFRFVIVEHRGISQDWQWSEPQLEMLQQYCRANQFLVDCLNSEDQVSDAVRMEIEETLLLPLTTIISGCSTDLI
;
A
#
# COMPACT_ATOMS: atom_id res chain seq x y z
N MET A 1 28.52 8.04 -22.99
CA MET A 1 27.35 7.72 -22.14
C MET A 1 26.22 7.07 -22.94
N GLN A 2 25.74 7.64 -24.07
CA GLN A 2 24.68 7.01 -24.90
C GLN A 2 25.04 5.63 -25.47
N ALA A 3 26.24 5.44 -26.03
CA ALA A 3 26.65 4.15 -26.60
C ALA A 3 26.69 3.03 -25.56
N TRP A 4 27.20 3.32 -24.35
CA TRP A 4 27.23 2.36 -23.26
C TRP A 4 25.82 1.94 -22.83
N TRP A 5 24.90 2.90 -22.68
CA TRP A 5 23.51 2.62 -22.32
C TRP A 5 22.79 1.75 -23.37
N ARG A 6 23.05 1.99 -24.66
CA ARG A 6 22.48 1.15 -25.75
C ARG A 6 22.96 -0.30 -25.71
N THR A 7 24.21 -0.53 -25.27
CA THR A 7 24.81 -1.87 -25.24
C THR A 7 24.58 -2.60 -23.92
N ASN A 8 24.57 -1.88 -22.79
CA ASN A 8 24.62 -2.49 -21.44
C ASN A 8 23.39 -2.17 -20.59
N GLY A 9 22.57 -1.21 -21.00
CA GLY A 9 21.51 -0.64 -20.17
C GLY A 9 20.48 -1.65 -19.70
N GLU A 10 20.03 -2.52 -20.60
CA GLU A 10 19.03 -3.54 -20.26
C GLU A 10 19.56 -4.52 -19.20
N ASN A 11 20.79 -4.99 -19.37
CA ASN A 11 21.44 -5.90 -18.40
C ASN A 11 21.64 -5.20 -17.05
N TRP A 12 22.09 -3.94 -17.08
CA TRP A 12 22.26 -3.15 -15.86
C TRP A 12 20.95 -2.96 -15.12
N VAL A 13 19.85 -2.61 -15.81
CA VAL A 13 18.52 -2.46 -15.20
C VAL A 13 18.05 -3.79 -14.59
N ARG A 14 18.28 -4.92 -15.28
CA ARG A 14 17.89 -6.24 -14.78
C ARG A 14 18.65 -6.62 -13.51
N GLN A 15 19.97 -6.42 -13.50
CA GLN A 15 20.80 -6.69 -12.31
C GLN A 15 20.44 -5.77 -11.15
N PHE A 16 20.23 -4.49 -11.44
CA PHE A 16 19.82 -3.52 -10.43
C PHE A 16 18.46 -3.89 -9.83
N ARG A 17 17.48 -4.24 -10.65
CA ARG A 17 16.17 -4.72 -10.19
C ARG A 17 16.29 -5.94 -9.30
N PHE A 18 17.13 -6.92 -9.67
CA PHE A 18 17.37 -8.11 -8.86
C PHE A 18 17.83 -7.74 -7.44
N VAL A 19 18.84 -6.89 -7.32
CA VAL A 19 19.38 -6.43 -6.03
C VAL A 19 18.32 -5.67 -5.20
N ILE A 20 17.51 -4.84 -5.87
CA ILE A 20 16.44 -4.07 -5.20
C ILE A 20 15.32 -5.00 -4.69
N VAL A 21 14.89 -5.97 -5.48
CA VAL A 21 13.88 -6.95 -5.08
C VAL A 21 14.41 -7.82 -3.94
N GLU A 22 15.64 -8.34 -4.06
CA GLU A 22 16.26 -9.22 -3.07
C GLU A 22 16.41 -8.55 -1.70
N HIS A 23 16.94 -7.33 -1.66
CA HIS A 23 17.31 -6.70 -0.40
C HIS A 23 16.28 -5.72 0.16
N ARG A 24 15.34 -5.23 -0.66
CA ARG A 24 14.35 -4.25 -0.22
C ARG A 24 12.91 -4.72 -0.39
N GLY A 25 12.66 -5.79 -1.14
CA GLY A 25 11.30 -6.19 -1.53
C GLY A 25 10.59 -5.14 -2.39
N ILE A 26 11.33 -4.12 -2.87
CA ILE A 26 10.80 -3.05 -3.70
C ILE A 26 10.78 -3.57 -5.14
N SER A 27 9.73 -3.23 -5.89
CA SER A 27 9.58 -3.63 -7.30
C SER A 27 9.46 -5.13 -7.53
N GLN A 28 9.06 -5.91 -6.51
CA GLN A 28 8.64 -7.29 -6.71
C GLN A 28 7.45 -7.30 -7.68
N ASP A 29 7.45 -8.24 -8.64
CA ASP A 29 6.25 -8.48 -9.44
C ASP A 29 5.23 -9.19 -8.56
N TRP A 30 4.33 -8.42 -7.96
CA TRP A 30 3.32 -8.95 -7.05
C TRP A 30 2.26 -9.80 -7.75
N GLN A 31 2.19 -9.74 -9.10
CA GLN A 31 1.26 -10.52 -9.94
C GLN A 31 -0.20 -10.43 -9.46
N TRP A 32 -0.62 -9.23 -9.01
CA TRP A 32 -1.97 -9.02 -8.53
C TRP A 32 -3.01 -9.20 -9.64
N SER A 33 -4.11 -9.85 -9.29
CA SER A 33 -5.30 -9.85 -10.15
C SER A 33 -5.99 -8.48 -10.13
N GLU A 34 -6.84 -8.19 -11.12
CA GLU A 34 -7.63 -6.95 -11.14
C GLU A 34 -8.44 -6.75 -9.85
N PRO A 35 -9.15 -7.76 -9.30
CA PRO A 35 -9.86 -7.62 -8.03
C PRO A 35 -8.94 -7.31 -6.83
N GLN A 36 -7.73 -7.89 -6.79
CA GLN A 36 -6.76 -7.59 -5.72
C GLN A 36 -6.28 -6.15 -5.79
N LEU A 37 -6.04 -5.65 -7.01
CA LEU A 37 -5.64 -4.27 -7.24
C LEU A 37 -6.77 -3.30 -6.85
N GLU A 38 -8.02 -3.62 -7.20
CA GLU A 38 -9.19 -2.82 -6.82
C GLU A 38 -9.36 -2.75 -5.30
N MET A 39 -9.23 -3.89 -4.61
CA MET A 39 -9.27 -3.94 -3.14
C MET A 39 -8.17 -3.09 -2.51
N LEU A 40 -6.95 -3.15 -3.04
CA LEU A 40 -5.84 -2.31 -2.56
C LEU A 40 -6.11 -0.82 -2.80
N GLN A 41 -6.66 -0.46 -3.97
CA GLN A 41 -7.03 0.94 -4.25
C GLN A 41 -8.11 1.44 -3.30
N GLN A 42 -9.13 0.62 -3.01
CA GLN A 42 -10.18 0.97 -2.05
C GLN A 42 -9.60 1.18 -0.65
N TYR A 43 -8.73 0.28 -0.21
CA TYR A 43 -8.02 0.40 1.06
C TYR A 43 -7.21 1.71 1.14
N CYS A 44 -6.43 2.03 0.10
CA CYS A 44 -5.66 3.27 0.05
C CYS A 44 -6.56 4.50 0.07
N ARG A 45 -7.67 4.51 -0.68
CA ARG A 45 -8.63 5.63 -0.68
C ARG A 45 -9.28 5.83 0.69
N ALA A 46 -9.67 4.74 1.36
CA ALA A 46 -10.24 4.81 2.69
C ALA A 46 -9.24 5.39 3.70
N ASN A 47 -7.99 4.93 3.70
CA ASN A 47 -6.97 5.48 4.60
C ASN A 47 -6.60 6.93 4.27
N GLN A 48 -6.59 7.32 2.99
CA GLN A 48 -6.42 8.72 2.61
C GLN A 48 -7.53 9.60 3.18
N PHE A 49 -8.78 9.15 3.06
CA PHE A 49 -9.93 9.86 3.63
C PHE A 49 -9.79 10.03 5.15
N LEU A 50 -9.34 8.99 5.86
CA LEU A 50 -9.07 9.07 7.30
C LEU A 50 -7.99 10.09 7.64
N VAL A 51 -6.90 10.15 6.86
CA VAL A 51 -5.85 11.18 7.00
C VAL A 51 -6.42 12.58 6.75
N ASP A 52 -7.28 12.73 5.73
CA ASP A 52 -7.93 14.01 5.44
C ASP A 52 -8.81 14.46 6.61
N CYS A 53 -9.53 13.54 7.26
CA CYS A 53 -10.28 13.81 8.50
C CYS A 53 -9.37 14.29 9.63
N LEU A 54 -8.24 13.61 9.87
CA LEU A 54 -7.29 13.99 10.93
C LEU A 54 -6.68 15.38 10.73
N ASN A 55 -6.44 15.75 9.47
CA ASN A 55 -5.86 17.05 9.08
C ASN A 55 -6.87 18.20 9.07
N SER A 56 -8.17 17.91 9.22
CA SER A 56 -9.18 18.96 9.39
C SER A 56 -9.23 19.38 10.86
N GLU A 57 -9.02 20.68 11.13
CA GLU A 57 -8.83 21.18 12.50
C GLU A 57 -10.08 21.05 13.39
N ASP A 58 -11.29 20.93 12.80
CA ASP A 58 -12.57 21.03 13.53
C ASP A 58 -13.60 19.91 13.26
N GLN A 59 -13.30 18.89 12.44
CA GLN A 59 -14.35 17.95 12.00
C GLN A 59 -14.45 16.65 12.81
N VAL A 60 -13.51 16.38 13.72
CA VAL A 60 -13.40 15.08 14.38
C VAL A 60 -13.24 15.27 15.89
N SER A 61 -14.08 14.58 16.68
CA SER A 61 -13.94 14.57 18.14
C SER A 61 -12.69 13.80 18.58
N ASP A 62 -12.18 14.09 19.79
CA ASP A 62 -10.99 13.41 20.32
C ASP A 62 -11.12 11.88 20.34
N ALA A 63 -12.31 11.38 20.69
CA ALA A 63 -12.59 9.94 20.71
C ALA A 63 -12.49 9.32 19.30
N VAL A 64 -13.06 9.97 18.29
CA VAL A 64 -13.00 9.49 16.91
C VAL A 64 -11.59 9.66 16.34
N ARG A 65 -10.87 10.73 16.68
CA ARG A 65 -9.47 10.93 16.31
C ARG A 65 -8.60 9.77 16.79
N MET A 66 -8.74 9.39 18.06
CA MET A 66 -8.01 8.26 18.64
C MET A 66 -8.33 6.94 17.91
N GLU A 67 -9.61 6.66 17.63
CA GLU A 67 -10.01 5.47 16.87
C GLU A 67 -9.41 5.46 15.46
N ILE A 68 -9.41 6.61 14.77
CA ILE A 68 -8.78 6.73 13.45
C ILE A 68 -7.27 6.46 13.56
N GLU A 69 -6.56 7.05 14.52
CA GLU A 69 -5.12 6.85 14.70
C GLU A 69 -4.76 5.40 15.02
N GLU A 70 -5.59 4.69 15.81
CA GLU A 70 -5.40 3.27 16.15
C GLU A 70 -5.66 2.33 14.97
N THR A 71 -6.53 2.73 14.03
CA THR A 71 -6.96 1.90 12.90
C THR A 71 -6.28 2.26 11.57
N LEU A 72 -5.61 3.41 11.51
CA LEU A 72 -4.97 3.92 10.30
C LEU A 72 -3.88 2.96 9.81
N LEU A 73 -3.99 2.58 8.54
CA LEU A 73 -3.08 1.67 7.84
C LEU A 73 -2.93 0.28 8.50
N LEU A 74 -3.94 -0.16 9.27
CA LEU A 74 -3.97 -1.54 9.73
C LEU A 74 -4.14 -2.52 8.56
N PRO A 75 -3.54 -3.72 8.63
CA PRO A 75 -3.73 -4.74 7.61
C PRO A 75 -5.21 -5.08 7.40
N LEU A 76 -5.63 -5.26 6.14
CA LEU A 76 -6.99 -5.69 5.78
C LEU A 76 -7.41 -6.97 6.53
N THR A 77 -6.47 -7.86 6.80
CA THR A 77 -6.71 -9.10 7.54
C THR A 77 -7.21 -8.83 8.96
N THR A 78 -6.69 -7.80 9.62
CA THR A 78 -7.09 -7.40 10.98
C THR A 78 -8.47 -6.76 10.99
N ILE A 79 -8.79 -5.99 9.94
CA ILE A 79 -10.10 -5.34 9.76
C ILE A 79 -11.20 -6.39 9.50
N ILE A 80 -10.93 -7.37 8.63
CA ILE A 80 -11.90 -8.41 8.26
C ILE A 80 -12.05 -9.45 9.37
N SER A 81 -10.99 -9.78 10.13
CA SER A 81 -11.10 -10.73 11.27
C SER A 81 -11.88 -10.17 12.47
N GLY A 82 -12.01 -8.84 12.58
CA GLY A 82 -12.85 -8.19 13.59
C GLY A 82 -14.34 -8.11 13.20
N CYS A 83 -14.66 -8.32 11.93
CA CYS A 83 -16.02 -8.47 11.44
C CYS A 83 -16.39 -9.95 11.54
N SER A 84 -17.02 -10.34 12.65
CA SER A 84 -17.42 -11.73 12.93
C SER A 84 -18.02 -12.38 11.68
N THR A 85 -17.39 -13.46 11.21
CA THR A 85 -18.00 -14.46 10.34
C THR A 85 -19.07 -15.20 11.14
N ASP A 86 -20.19 -14.52 11.42
CA ASP A 86 -21.45 -15.13 11.79
C ASP A 86 -22.43 -14.77 10.68
N LEU A 87 -22.35 -15.49 9.55
CA LEU A 87 -23.41 -15.66 8.53
C LEU A 87 -22.83 -16.43 7.31
N ILE A 88 -22.44 -17.69 7.52
CA ILE A 88 -22.67 -18.79 6.57
C ILE A 88 -23.14 -19.98 7.39
#